data_AF-A0A7J9EUW4-F1
#
_entry.id   AF-A0A7J9EUW4-F1
#
_cell.length_a   1.000
_cell.length_b   1.000
_cell.length_c   1.000
_cell.angle_alpha   90.00
_cell.angle_beta   90.00
_cell.angle_gamma   90.00
#
_symmetry.space_group_name_H-M   'P 1'
#
loop_
_entity.id
_entity.type
_entity.pdbx_description
1 polymer ?
#
loop_
_entity_poly.entity_id
_entity_poly.type
_entity_poly.pdbx_seq_one_letter_code
_entity_poly.pdbx_strand_id
1 'polypeptide(L)'
;MLMGTFPYVYFPEKEDEFVRHDGDVVTKLVKGISLIAFSDRLHKFIERKMARTIIVKHLGRKIGFNALLNKVTTLWSSRQSIQLMDLENGYYLVRFQDEGGFNKVLVGGPWV
;
A
#
# COMPACT_ATOMS: atom_id res chain seq x y z
N MET A 1 6.12 -18.82 -24.90
CA MET A 1 6.60 -18.39 -23.57
C MET A 1 5.84 -17.12 -23.24
N LEU A 2 4.71 -17.23 -22.53
CA LEU A 2 3.82 -16.10 -22.26
C LEU A 2 4.44 -15.26 -21.14
N MET A 3 4.79 -14.01 -21.45
CA MET A 3 5.09 -13.00 -20.43
C MET A 3 3.83 -12.80 -19.59
N GLY A 4 3.92 -13.17 -18.31
CA GLY A 4 2.90 -12.83 -17.33
C GLY A 4 2.83 -11.31 -17.21
N THR A 5 1.81 -10.72 -17.82
CA THR A 5 1.47 -9.32 -17.61
C THR A 5 0.95 -9.20 -16.18
N PHE A 6 1.82 -8.87 -15.24
CA PHE A 6 1.37 -8.18 -14.03
C PHE A 6 0.68 -6.90 -14.53
N PRO A 7 -0.62 -6.67 -14.24
CA PRO A 7 -1.28 -5.46 -14.68
C PRO A 7 -0.63 -4.30 -13.92
N TYR A 8 0.36 -3.67 -14.55
CA TYR A 8 0.79 -2.34 -14.20
C TYR A 8 -0.37 -1.42 -14.52
N VAL A 9 -1.20 -1.19 -13.50
CA VAL A 9 -2.08 -0.03 -13.48
C VAL A 9 -1.15 1.18 -13.61
N TYR A 10 -1.32 1.96 -14.69
CA TYR A 10 -0.57 3.19 -14.90
C TYR A 10 -1.03 4.23 -13.88
N PHE A 11 -0.13 4.69 -13.02
CA PHE A 11 -0.37 5.72 -12.01
C PHE A 11 0.15 7.06 -12.55
N PRO A 12 -0.71 8.01 -12.99
CA PRO A 12 -0.27 9.24 -13.65
C PRO A 12 0.15 10.37 -12.68
N GLU A 13 0.22 10.13 -11.38
CA GLU A 13 0.82 11.12 -10.46
C GLU A 13 2.35 11.05 -10.60
N LYS A 14 3.01 12.20 -10.74
CA LYS A 14 4.47 12.29 -10.59
C LYS A 14 4.80 11.81 -9.17
N GLU A 15 5.13 10.53 -9.02
CA GLU A 15 5.71 10.06 -7.76
C GLU A 15 7.01 10.84 -7.57
N ASP A 16 7.09 11.63 -6.50
CA ASP A 16 8.34 12.24 -6.08
C ASP A 16 9.38 11.12 -5.94
N GLU A 17 10.39 11.13 -6.81
CA GLU A 17 11.46 10.16 -6.74
C GLU A 17 12.30 10.46 -5.50
N PHE A 18 12.31 9.52 -4.55
CA PHE A 18 13.14 9.67 -3.36
C PHE A 18 14.58 9.27 -3.65
N VAL A 19 15.45 10.25 -3.76
CA VAL A 19 16.89 10.03 -3.86
C VAL A 19 17.42 9.64 -2.49
N ARG A 20 17.89 8.39 -2.33
CA ARG A 20 18.47 7.90 -1.07
C ARG A 20 19.82 8.56 -0.80
N HIS A 21 20.05 8.99 0.44
CA HIS A 21 21.37 9.44 0.91
C HIS A 21 21.93 8.50 1.96
N ASP A 22 23.25 8.60 2.15
CA ASP A 22 23.91 7.99 3.30
C ASP A 22 23.35 8.58 4.60
N GLY A 23 23.14 7.73 5.60
CA GLY A 23 22.49 8.09 6.85
C GLY A 23 20.95 8.11 6.84
N ASP A 24 20.28 7.92 5.70
CA ASP A 24 18.80 7.82 5.67
C ASP A 24 18.28 6.56 6.37
N VAL A 25 19.06 5.48 6.34
CA VAL A 25 18.78 4.23 7.04
C VAL A 25 20.02 3.83 7.80
N VAL A 26 19.89 3.70 9.12
CA VAL A 26 20.97 3.24 10.00
C VAL A 26 20.57 1.91 10.61
N THR A 27 21.31 0.87 10.30
CA THR A 27 21.13 -0.47 10.89
C THR A 27 22.24 -0.74 11.89
N LYS A 28 21.89 -1.11 13.11
CA LYS A 28 22.84 -1.45 14.19
C LYS A 28 22.42 -2.75 14.87
N LEU A 29 23.38 -3.52 15.36
CA LEU A 29 23.10 -4.66 16.23
C LEU A 29 23.33 -4.22 17.68
N VAL A 30 22.27 -4.15 18.48
CA VAL A 30 22.34 -3.71 19.89
C VAL A 30 21.92 -4.89 20.76
N LYS A 31 22.88 -5.47 21.50
CA LYS A 31 22.65 -6.64 22.38
C LYS A 31 21.97 -7.82 21.65
N GLY A 32 22.36 -8.08 20.40
CA GLY A 32 21.78 -9.14 19.57
C GLY A 32 20.44 -8.78 18.90
N ILE A 33 19.91 -7.57 19.12
CA ILE A 33 18.69 -7.07 18.49
C ILE A 33 19.05 -6.13 17.36
N SER A 34 18.50 -6.36 16.17
CA SER A 34 18.62 -5.44 15.04
C SER A 34 17.81 -4.17 15.28
N LEU A 35 18.50 -3.04 15.37
CA LEU A 35 17.91 -1.70 15.40
C LEU A 35 17.99 -1.10 14.00
N ILE A 36 16.85 -0.68 13.46
CA ILE A 36 16.75 0.03 12.18
C ILE A 36 16.17 1.40 12.49
N ALA A 37 16.93 2.45 12.20
CA ALA A 37 16.50 3.83 12.35
C ALA A 37 16.43 4.50 10.98
N PHE A 38 15.41 5.34 10.79
CA PHE A 38 15.18 6.10 9.56
C PHE A 38 15.38 7.59 9.83
N SER A 39 15.92 8.32 8.87
CA SER A 39 16.00 9.79 8.94
C SER A 39 14.60 10.42 8.92
N ASP A 40 14.48 11.62 9.47
CA ASP A 40 13.21 12.38 9.45
C ASP A 40 12.71 12.62 8.03
N ARG A 41 13.63 12.80 7.07
CA ARG A 41 13.28 13.03 5.67
C ARG A 41 12.68 11.78 5.03
N LEU A 42 13.27 10.62 5.29
CA LEU A 42 12.76 9.34 4.83
C LEU A 42 11.42 9.00 5.50
N HIS A 43 11.29 9.24 6.81
CA HIS A 43 10.00 9.10 7.51
C HIS A 43 8.90 9.93 6.85
N LYS A 44 9.12 11.24 6.70
CA LYS A 44 8.14 12.13 6.06
C LYS A 44 7.83 11.74 4.63
N PHE A 45 8.81 11.20 3.90
CA PHE A 45 8.59 10.71 2.55
C PHE A 45 7.65 9.48 2.54
N ILE A 46 7.90 8.51 3.42
CA ILE A 46 7.04 7.32 3.57
C ILE A 46 5.63 7.73 3.99
N GLU A 47 5.49 8.63 4.98
CA GLU A 47 4.20 9.16 5.43
C GLU A 47 3.41 9.78 4.27
N ARG A 48 4.04 10.66 3.48
CA ARG A 48 3.37 11.26 2.30
C ARG A 48 2.99 10.21 1.27
N LYS A 49 3.88 9.25 0.97
CA LYS A 49 3.62 8.19 -0.02
C LYS A 49 2.49 7.25 0.40
N MET A 50 2.25 7.11 1.69
CA MET A 50 1.25 6.22 2.28
C MET A 50 0.01 6.94 2.83
N ALA A 51 -0.09 8.26 2.66
CA ALA A 51 -1.14 9.08 3.27
C ALA A 51 -2.58 8.66 2.89
N ARG A 52 -2.75 8.11 1.69
CA ARG A 52 -4.04 7.64 1.14
C ARG A 52 -4.11 6.12 1.10
N THR A 53 -3.60 5.45 2.13
CA THR A 53 -3.55 3.99 2.22
C THR A 53 -4.30 3.49 3.45
N ILE A 54 -5.09 2.44 3.29
CA ILE A 54 -5.72 1.72 4.40
C ILE A 54 -5.18 0.30 4.51
N ILE A 55 -5.17 -0.24 5.73
CA ILE A 55 -4.88 -1.65 5.97
C ILE A 55 -6.20 -2.41 6.05
N VAL A 56 -6.32 -3.46 5.25
CA VAL A 56 -7.48 -4.35 5.20
C VAL A 56 -7.06 -5.74 5.67
N LYS A 57 -7.88 -6.37 6.50
CA LYS A 57 -7.70 -7.76 6.89
C LYS A 57 -8.80 -8.62 6.29
N HIS A 58 -8.42 -9.65 5.54
CA HIS A 58 -9.37 -10.65 5.06
C HIS A 58 -9.75 -11.60 6.20
N LEU A 59 -11.04 -11.71 6.52
CA LEU A 59 -11.57 -12.64 7.51
C LEU A 59 -12.11 -13.92 6.83
N GLY A 60 -11.88 -15.09 7.45
CA GLY A 60 -12.36 -16.37 6.94
C GLY A 60 -11.44 -17.04 5.90
N ARG A 61 -12.02 -17.79 4.95
CA ARG A 61 -11.27 -18.61 3.98
C ARG A 61 -10.43 -17.74 3.05
N LYS A 62 -9.10 -17.92 3.06
CA LYS A 62 -8.20 -17.22 2.13
C LYS A 62 -8.68 -17.35 0.69
N ILE A 63 -8.77 -16.20 0.01
CA ILE A 63 -9.03 -16.09 -1.42
C ILE A 63 -7.75 -15.67 -2.15
N GLY A 64 -7.65 -15.94 -3.45
CA GLY A 64 -6.51 -15.50 -4.25
C GLY A 64 -6.42 -13.97 -4.38
N PHE A 65 -5.22 -13.44 -4.59
CA PHE A 65 -4.95 -12.00 -4.70
C PHE A 65 -5.87 -11.30 -5.72
N ASN A 66 -6.00 -11.85 -6.93
CA ASN A 66 -6.87 -11.27 -7.96
C ASN A 66 -8.36 -11.27 -7.56
N ALA A 67 -8.81 -12.30 -6.83
CA ALA A 67 -10.18 -12.35 -6.33
C ALA A 67 -10.41 -11.29 -5.25
N LEU A 68 -9.42 -11.04 -4.38
CA LEU A 68 -9.46 -9.96 -3.41
C LEU A 68 -9.47 -8.59 -4.09
N LEU A 69 -8.56 -8.34 -5.03
CA LEU A 69 -8.50 -7.11 -5.80
C LEU A 69 -9.84 -6.81 -6.48
N ASN A 70 -10.41 -7.81 -7.17
CA ASN A 70 -11.73 -7.65 -7.81
C ASN A 70 -12.84 -7.35 -6.80
N LYS A 71 -12.86 -8.05 -5.65
CA LYS A 71 -13.84 -7.80 -4.59
C LYS A 71 -13.75 -6.37 -4.06
N VAL A 72 -12.55 -5.92 -3.73
CA VAL A 72 -12.31 -4.59 -3.15
C VAL A 72 -12.67 -3.49 -4.16
N THR A 73 -12.22 -3.62 -5.41
CA THR A 73 -12.54 -2.66 -6.49
C THR A 73 -14.05 -2.57 -6.73
N THR A 74 -14.75 -3.71 -6.74
CA THR A 74 -16.21 -3.75 -6.95
C THR A 74 -16.97 -3.19 -5.76
N LEU A 75 -16.62 -3.62 -4.54
CA LEU A 75 -17.28 -3.24 -3.29
C LEU A 75 -17.24 -1.72 -3.07
N TRP A 76 -16.11 -1.08 -3.35
CA TRP A 76 -15.94 0.35 -3.15
C TRP A 76 -16.29 1.19 -4.37
N SER A 77 -16.61 0.54 -5.49
CA SER A 77 -17.01 1.20 -6.74
C SER A 77 -16.05 2.35 -7.10
N SER A 78 -14.75 2.11 -6.93
CA SER A 78 -13.74 3.15 -7.15
C SER A 78 -13.69 3.43 -8.65
N ARG A 79 -14.07 4.65 -9.04
CA ARG A 79 -13.97 5.10 -10.44
C ARG A 79 -12.51 5.15 -10.91
N GLN A 80 -11.59 5.27 -9.96
CA GLN A 80 -10.15 5.28 -10.18
C GLN A 80 -9.53 3.97 -9.71
N SER A 81 -8.32 3.70 -10.21
CA SER A 81 -7.62 2.47 -9.90
C SER A 81 -7.01 2.49 -8.50
N ILE A 82 -7.26 1.42 -7.74
CA ILE A 82 -6.65 1.16 -6.44
C ILE A 82 -5.39 0.29 -6.61
N GLN A 83 -4.41 0.47 -5.74
CA GLN A 83 -3.25 -0.41 -5.65
C GLN A 83 -3.37 -1.32 -4.42
N LEU A 84 -3.29 -2.63 -4.63
CA LEU A 84 -3.30 -3.62 -3.56
C LEU A 84 -1.89 -4.16 -3.34
N MET A 85 -1.40 -4.19 -2.10
CA MET A 85 -0.12 -4.80 -1.73
C MET A 85 -0.36 -5.83 -0.61
N ASP A 86 0.25 -7.01 -0.72
CA ASP A 86 0.15 -8.08 0.28
C ASP A 86 1.18 -7.84 1.41
N LEU A 87 0.72 -7.84 2.66
CA LEU A 87 1.56 -7.74 3.87
C LEU A 87 1.73 -9.08 4.59
N GLU A 88 1.30 -10.17 3.96
CA GLU A 88 1.17 -11.51 4.53
C GLU A 88 0.11 -11.61 5.63
N ASN A 89 -0.13 -12.84 6.11
CA ASN A 89 -1.08 -13.14 7.18
C ASN A 89 -2.51 -12.61 6.96
N GLY A 90 -2.90 -12.44 5.70
CA GLY A 90 -4.22 -11.93 5.31
C GLY A 90 -4.40 -10.43 5.50
N TYR A 91 -3.31 -9.68 5.69
CA TYR A 91 -3.31 -8.22 5.69
C TYR A 91 -2.89 -7.68 4.34
N TYR A 92 -3.53 -6.58 3.94
CA TYR A 92 -3.31 -5.95 2.66
C TYR A 92 -3.30 -4.44 2.82
N LEU A 93 -2.44 -3.76 2.07
CA LEU A 93 -2.52 -2.31 1.88
C LEU A 93 -3.37 -2.02 0.66
N VAL A 94 -4.33 -1.13 0.80
CA VAL A 94 -5.05 -0.55 -0.34
C VAL A 94 -4.70 0.93 -0.42
N ARG A 95 -3.93 1.30 -1.45
CA ARG A 95 -3.57 2.69 -1.75
C ARG A 95 -4.54 3.26 -2.78
N PHE A 96 -5.10 4.42 -2.48
CA PHE A 96 -6.03 5.16 -3.33
C PHE A 96 -5.30 6.24 -4.10
N GLN A 97 -5.75 6.49 -5.33
CA GLN A 97 -5.27 7.62 -6.14
C GLN A 97 -5.95 8.92 -5.73
N ASP A 98 -7.26 8.92 -5.55
CA ASP A 98 -8.00 10.11 -5.16
C ASP A 98 -8.33 10.16 -3.67
N GLU A 99 -8.24 11.36 -3.12
CA GLU A 99 -8.62 11.64 -1.73
C GLU A 99 -10.13 11.41 -1.50
N GLY A 100 -10.97 11.67 -2.51
CA GLY A 100 -12.41 11.43 -2.44
C GLY A 100 -12.75 9.96 -2.23
N GLY A 101 -12.13 9.06 -2.99
CA GLY A 101 -12.27 7.62 -2.89
C GLY A 101 -11.73 7.10 -1.57
N PHE A 102 -10.57 7.58 -1.14
CA PHE A 102 -10.00 7.27 0.18
C PHE A 102 -10.97 7.66 1.30
N ASN A 103 -11.42 8.91 1.35
CA ASN A 103 -12.31 9.42 2.39
C ASN A 103 -13.68 8.73 2.38
N LYS A 104 -14.22 8.46 1.18
CA LYS A 104 -15.49 7.74 1.04
C LYS A 104 -15.39 6.34 1.64
N VAL A 105 -14.33 5.60 1.33
CA VAL A 105 -14.15 4.25 1.90
C VAL A 105 -13.92 4.36 3.40
N LEU A 106 -12.95 5.17 3.83
CA LEU A 106 -12.55 5.33 5.23
C LEU A 106 -13.71 5.71 6.16
N VAL A 107 -14.60 6.61 5.74
CA VAL A 107 -15.69 7.14 6.57
C VAL A 107 -17.03 6.47 6.28
N GLY A 108 -17.30 6.13 5.02
CA GLY A 108 -18.62 5.72 4.55
C GLY A 108 -18.84 4.22 4.36
N GLY A 109 -17.77 3.41 4.32
CA GLY A 109 -17.87 2.01 3.88
C GLY A 109 -18.28 1.89 2.40
N PRO A 110 -18.75 0.72 1.93
CA PRO A 110 -19.12 -0.46 2.71
C PRO A 110 -17.92 -1.30 3.18
N TRP A 111 -18.05 -1.85 4.39
CA TRP A 111 -17.13 -2.82 5.00
C TRP A 111 -17.89 -4.14 5.16
N VAL A 112 -17.28 -5.27 4.78
CA VAL A 112 -17.90 -6.60 4.91
C VAL A 112 -17.01 -7.48 5.76
#